data_AF-A0A349DM76-F1
#
_entry.id   AF-A0A349DM76-F1
#
_cell.length_a   1.000
_cell.length_b   1.000
_cell.length_c   1.000
_cell.angle_alpha   90.00
_cell.angle_beta   90.00
_cell.angle_gamma   90.00
#
_symmetry.space_group_name_H-M   'P 1'
#
loop_
_entity.id
_entity.type
_entity.pdbx_description
1 polymer ?
#
loop_
_entity_poly.entity_id
_entity_poly.type
_entity_poly.pdbx_seq_one_letter_code
_entity_poly.pdbx_strand_id
1 'polypeptide(L)' 'MKKLLAVKGVKKLNKKELKAIQGGLACRWDDGYCPRGTVCNYNTWMCE' A
#
# COMPACT_ATOMS: atom_id res chain seq x y z
N MET A 1 -10.46 9.68 14.71
CA MET A 1 -9.75 10.47 13.68
C MET A 1 -10.67 11.54 13.09
N LYS A 2 -10.97 12.61 13.85
CA LYS A 2 -11.74 13.75 13.33
C LYS A 2 -10.73 14.87 12.97
N LYS A 3 -10.73 15.26 11.68
CA LYS A 3 -10.24 16.55 11.12
C LYS A 3 -8.82 16.69 10.56
N LEU A 4 -8.11 15.64 10.14
CA LEU A 4 -6.93 15.82 9.26
C LEU A 4 -7.31 16.47 7.91
N LEU A 5 -8.52 16.22 7.41
CA LEU A 5 -9.02 16.78 6.14
C LEU A 5 -9.32 18.29 6.19
N ALA A 6 -9.29 18.93 7.36
CA ALA A 6 -9.60 20.35 7.52
C ALA A 6 -8.36 21.26 7.46
N VAL A 7 -7.16 20.69 7.34
CA VAL A 7 -5.91 21.45 7.32
C VAL A 7 -5.61 21.89 5.88
N LYS A 8 -5.49 23.21 5.66
CA LYS A 8 -5.17 23.82 4.36
C LYS A 8 -3.83 23.24 3.86
N GLY A 9 -3.85 22.53 2.72
CA GLY A 9 -2.67 21.85 2.15
C GLY A 9 -2.71 20.32 2.23
N VAL A 10 -3.68 19.73 2.92
CA VAL A 10 -3.86 18.27 2.92
C VAL A 10 -4.54 17.84 1.62
N LYS A 11 -3.74 17.31 0.69
CA LYS A 11 -4.24 16.66 -0.53
C LYS A 11 -4.70 15.24 -0.18
N LYS A 12 -5.96 14.93 -0.45
CA LYS A 12 -6.42 13.54 -0.46
C LYS A 12 -5.79 12.84 -1.67
N LEU A 13 -4.90 11.89 -1.41
CA LEU A 13 -4.23 11.13 -2.45
C LEU A 13 -5.23 10.22 -3.18
N ASN A 14 -5.11 10.16 -4.50
CA ASN A 14 -5.84 9.16 -5.28
C ASN A 14 -5.20 7.77 -5.12
N LYS A 15 -5.86 6.70 -5.59
CA LYS A 15 -5.37 5.31 -5.44
C LYS A 15 -3.96 5.10 -6.00
N LYS A 16 -3.58 5.78 -7.09
CA LYS A 16 -2.25 5.66 -7.70
C LYS A 16 -1.19 6.33 -6.83
N GLU A 17 -1.47 7.53 -6.35
CA GLU A 17 -0.58 8.27 -5.44
C GLU A 17 -0.43 7.54 -4.10
N LEU A 18 -1.51 6.93 -3.61
CA LEU A 18 -1.48 6.10 -2.40
C LEU A 18 -0.57 4.89 -2.59
N LYS A 19 -0.70 4.17 -3.72
CA LYS A 19 0.19 3.05 -4.08
C LYS A 19 1.65 3.48 -4.23
N ALA A 20 1.90 4.66 -4.81
CA ALA A 20 3.26 5.17 -4.98
C ALA A 20 3.92 5.51 -3.63
N ILE A 21 3.16 6.09 -2.69
CA ILE A 21 3.69 6.46 -1.37
C ILE A 21 3.80 5.26 -0.44
N GLN A 22 2.83 4.34 -0.48
CA GLN A 22 2.85 3.14 0.37
C GLN A 22 3.83 2.08 -0.14
N GLY A 23 4.32 2.22 -1.38
CA GLY A 23 4.88 1.10 -2.11
C GLY A 23 3.79 0.05 -2.36
N GLY A 24 4.04 -0.92 -3.24
CA GLY A 24 3.25 -2.15 -3.19
C GLY A 24 3.34 -2.76 -1.77
N LEU A 25 2.38 -3.59 -1.41
CA LEU A 25 2.53 -4.35 -0.18
C LEU A 25 3.62 -5.40 -0.42
N ALA A 26 4.71 -5.38 0.32
CA ALA A 26 5.72 -6.43 0.22
C ALA A 26 5.18 -7.75 0.78
N CYS A 27 5.64 -8.86 0.23
CA CYS A 27 5.38 -10.16 0.83
C CYS A 27 6.07 -10.26 2.19
N ARG A 28 5.49 -11.03 3.11
CA ARG A 28 6.22 -11.41 4.32
C ARG A 28 7.41 -12.29 3.93
N TRP A 29 8.59 -11.90 4.36
CA TRP A 29 9.84 -12.54 3.97
C TRP A 29 9.90 -14.04 4.33
N ASP A 30 9.31 -14.40 5.46
CA ASP A 30 9.45 -15.71 6.09
C ASP A 30 8.69 -16.83 5.35
N ASP A 31 7.55 -16.50 4.74
CA ASP A 31 6.63 -17.47 4.14
C ASP A 31 5.96 -16.97 2.85
N GLY A 32 6.39 -15.83 2.31
CA GLY A 32 5.80 -15.22 1.12
C GLY A 32 4.35 -14.79 1.32
N TYR A 33 3.88 -14.62 2.56
CA TYR A 33 2.46 -14.30 2.79
C TYR A 33 2.07 -12.93 2.21
N CYS A 34 0.90 -12.92 1.59
CA CYS A 34 0.18 -11.75 1.13
C CYS A 34 -1.28 -11.78 1.63
N PRO A 35 -1.92 -10.62 1.84
CA PRO A 35 -3.31 -10.55 2.22
C PRO A 35 -4.23 -11.19 1.19
N ARG A 36 -5.38 -11.61 1.66
CA ARG A 36 -6.38 -12.34 0.88
C ARG A 36 -6.79 -11.53 -0.36
N GLY A 37 -6.68 -12.15 -1.53
CA GLY A 37 -6.97 -11.52 -2.83
C GLY A 37 -5.74 -10.96 -3.56
N THR A 38 -4.54 -11.16 -3.01
CA THR A 38 -3.26 -10.89 -3.67
C THR A 38 -2.32 -12.10 -3.51
N VAL A 39 -1.35 -12.25 -4.40
CA VAL A 39 -0.33 -13.30 -4.35
C VAL A 39 1.07 -12.69 -4.31
N CYS A 40 2.01 -13.38 -3.66
CA CYS A 40 3.39 -12.93 -3.66
C CYS A 40 4.03 -13.18 -5.03
N ASN A 41 4.46 -12.11 -5.69
CA ASN A 41 5.33 -12.17 -6.85
C ASN A 41 6.77 -12.35 -6.38
N TYR A 42 7.30 -13.57 -6.47
CA TYR A 42 8.66 -13.92 -6.02
C TYR A 42 9.80 -13.23 -6.79
N ASN A 43 9.53 -12.61 -7.93
CA ASN A 43 10.53 -11.81 -8.66
C ASN A 43 10.70 -10.42 -8.06
N THR A 44 9.61 -9.84 -7.53
CA THR A 44 9.58 -8.47 -7.02
C THR A 44 9.41 -8.40 -5.50
N TRP A 45 9.09 -9.53 -4.85
CA TRP A 45 8.69 -9.64 -3.45
C TRP A 45 7.51 -8.74 -3.08
N MET A 46 6.60 -8.52 -4.04
CA MET A 46 5.40 -7.71 -3.87
C MET A 46 4.13 -8.55 -3.96
N CYS A 47 3.12 -8.17 -3.20
CA CYS A 47 1.77 -8.69 -3.29
C CYS A 47 1.03 -8.03 -4.45
N GLU A 48 0.61 -8.85 -5.41
CA GLU A 48 -0.11 -8.43 -6.63
C GLU A 48 -1.52 -9.03 -6.72
#